data_AF-H0ETG5-F1
#
_entry.id   AF-H0ETG5-F1
#
_cell.length_a   1.000
_cell.length_b   1.000
_cell.length_c   1.000
_cell.angle_alpha   90.00
_cell.angle_beta   90.00
_cell.angle_gamma   90.00
#
_symmetry.space_group_name_H-M   'P 1'
#
loop_
_entity.id
_entity.type
_entity.pdbx_description
1 polymer ?
#
loop_
_entity_poly.entity_id
_entity_poly.type
_entity_poly.pdbx_seq_one_letter_code
_entity_poly.pdbx_strand_id
1 'polypeptide(L)'
;MPDQGTIQVAQPKKNILLLIADGQYGLAGKQHHFVIFDNITTSPAFFRDNGYLTGLIGKIHVGPYSAYPWHVQKESSTRDVAWVADQAEEFFEQATKEEKPFFLTVGYIDPHRDMTRSGFGNQDIFDARTKDVPYDPASVEVPPYINNLEESRFEYSEYYRAISRLDQGVGFILEKLRASGVRLPFIVRCPGAASKGIENPNMVSYVDIFPTFLDWAGLSQKAPKGLAGVSILPIIDKTNVVPESEWKHHVFGSHTFHEPGVWTFLSLQISMARLLGTGFDIRNLWGRRGTSWLDRES
;
A
#
# COMPACT_ATOMS: atom_id res chain seq x y z
N MET A 1 7.98 27.78 48.27
CA MET A 1 7.89 28.04 46.82
C MET A 1 8.52 26.88 46.09
N PRO A 2 7.75 26.04 45.39
CA PRO A 2 8.30 24.94 44.60
C PRO A 2 8.21 25.23 43.10
N ASP A 3 9.40 25.19 42.48
CA ASP A 3 9.76 24.62 41.18
C ASP A 3 8.62 24.35 40.17
N GLN A 4 8.52 25.20 39.14
CA GLN A 4 7.71 24.92 37.95
C GLN A 4 8.56 24.25 36.88
N GLY A 5 8.62 22.91 36.95
CA GLY A 5 9.11 22.06 35.87
C GLY A 5 8.31 22.31 34.60
N THR A 6 9.02 22.70 33.55
CA THR A 6 8.49 22.91 32.19
C THR A 6 8.09 21.55 31.63
N ILE A 7 6.78 21.31 31.49
CA ILE A 7 6.26 20.16 30.76
C ILE A 7 6.56 20.39 29.28
N GLN A 8 7.64 19.81 28.77
CA GLN A 8 7.83 19.61 27.33
C GLN A 8 6.80 18.58 26.87
N VAL A 9 5.63 19.06 26.42
CA VAL A 9 4.70 18.24 25.65
C VAL A 9 5.32 18.04 24.26
N ALA A 10 6.09 16.97 24.11
CA ALA A 10 6.57 16.51 22.81
C ALA A 10 5.35 16.20 21.92
N GLN A 11 5.04 17.10 20.99
CA GLN A 11 4.04 16.89 19.94
C GLN A 11 4.48 15.68 19.10
N PRO A 12 3.66 14.64 18.90
CA PRO A 12 4.02 13.55 18.00
C PRO A 12 4.12 14.10 16.58
N LYS A 13 5.31 14.01 15.96
CA LYS A 13 5.61 14.48 14.60
C LYS A 13 4.66 13.81 13.59
N LYS A 14 3.64 14.52 13.09
CA LYS A 14 2.65 14.10 12.07
C LYS A 14 3.22 14.17 10.64
N ASN A 15 4.39 13.57 10.40
CA ASN A 15 5.27 14.01 9.30
C ASN A 15 5.57 12.94 8.23
N ILE A 16 4.84 11.82 8.22
CA ILE A 16 5.29 10.61 7.52
C ILE A 16 4.17 9.97 6.74
N LEU A 17 4.47 9.67 5.47
CA LEU A 17 3.51 9.16 4.51
C LEU A 17 4.15 8.07 3.65
N LEU A 18 3.68 6.83 3.81
CA LEU A 18 4.11 5.68 3.02
C LEU A 18 2.90 5.17 2.23
N LEU A 19 3.02 5.15 0.91
CA LEU A 19 2.05 4.51 0.03
C LEU A 19 2.67 3.22 -0.51
N ILE A 20 2.06 2.09 -0.15
CA ILE A 20 2.31 0.81 -0.80
C ILE A 20 1.10 0.61 -1.72
N ALA A 21 1.33 0.63 -3.04
CA ALA A 21 0.28 0.51 -4.03
C ALA A 21 0.72 -0.41 -5.16
N ASP A 22 -0.19 -1.28 -5.61
CA ASP A 22 -0.12 -1.90 -6.92
C ASP A 22 -0.70 -0.89 -7.93
N GLY A 23 0.15 0.00 -8.43
CA GLY A 23 -0.28 1.24 -9.11
C GLY A 23 -1.37 1.05 -10.18
N GLN A 24 -2.46 1.82 -10.13
CA GLN A 24 -3.52 1.79 -11.15
C GLN A 24 -4.46 3.01 -11.14
N TYR A 25 -4.06 4.08 -11.83
CA TYR A 25 -4.98 4.94 -12.58
C TYR A 25 -4.45 5.05 -14.01
N GLY A 26 -5.12 4.39 -14.96
CA GLY A 26 -4.73 4.38 -16.37
C GLY A 26 -3.30 3.88 -16.57
N LEU A 27 -3.13 2.55 -16.68
CA LEU A 27 -1.81 1.94 -16.92
C LEU A 27 -1.09 2.67 -18.05
N ALA A 28 -0.04 3.43 -17.71
CA ALA A 28 0.88 3.99 -18.69
C ALA A 28 1.73 2.84 -19.24
N GLY A 29 1.09 1.99 -20.05
CA GLY A 29 1.70 0.85 -20.72
C GLY A 29 2.34 1.30 -22.03
N LYS A 30 3.45 0.64 -22.41
CA LYS A 30 4.20 0.94 -23.64
C LYS A 30 3.33 0.93 -24.90
N GLN A 31 2.24 0.14 -24.94
CA GLN A 31 1.38 0.03 -26.11
C GLN A 31 0.20 1.03 -26.16
N HIS A 32 -0.24 1.56 -25.01
CA HIS A 32 -1.50 2.32 -24.94
C HIS A 32 -1.30 3.83 -24.79
N HIS A 33 -0.07 4.28 -24.49
CA HIS A 33 0.29 5.70 -24.39
C HIS A 33 -0.60 6.53 -23.43
N PHE A 34 -1.30 5.88 -22.50
CA PHE A 34 -2.06 6.57 -21.47
C PHE A 34 -1.10 7.37 -20.60
N VAL A 35 -1.37 8.66 -20.51
CA VAL A 35 -0.67 9.60 -19.66
C VAL A 35 -1.69 10.52 -19.00
N ILE A 36 -1.36 11.04 -17.83
CA ILE A 36 -2.17 12.08 -17.19
C ILE A 36 -2.05 13.39 -17.98
N PHE A 37 -3.05 14.26 -17.85
CA PHE A 37 -2.99 15.61 -18.42
C PHE A 37 -1.98 16.48 -17.66
N ASP A 38 -1.33 17.41 -18.37
CA ASP A 38 -0.27 18.27 -17.84
C ASP A 38 -0.71 19.16 -16.66
N ASN A 39 -2.00 19.44 -16.54
CA ASN A 39 -2.57 20.26 -15.47
C ASN A 39 -2.88 19.47 -14.18
N ILE A 40 -2.63 18.16 -14.16
CA ILE A 40 -2.87 17.33 -12.98
C ILE A 40 -1.64 17.37 -12.06
N THR A 41 -1.83 17.90 -10.85
CA THR A 41 -0.81 17.82 -9.81
C THR A 41 -0.76 16.41 -9.23
N THR A 42 0.40 15.76 -9.33
CA THR A 42 0.62 14.41 -8.77
C THR A 42 1.05 14.48 -7.31
N SER A 43 0.84 13.39 -6.56
CA SER A 43 1.31 13.28 -5.17
C SER A 43 2.81 13.60 -5.00
N PRO A 44 3.74 13.01 -5.79
CA PRO A 44 5.16 13.34 -5.63
C PRO A 44 5.48 14.80 -5.97
N ALA A 45 4.81 15.42 -6.95
CA ALA A 45 4.97 16.85 -7.22
C ALA A 45 4.49 17.69 -6.03
N PHE A 46 3.28 17.42 -5.55
CA PHE A 46 2.68 18.14 -4.43
C PHE A 46 3.53 18.07 -3.15
N PHE A 47 3.93 16.87 -2.74
CA PHE A 47 4.69 16.70 -1.50
C PHE A 47 6.09 17.31 -1.62
N ARG A 48 6.72 17.19 -2.78
CA ARG A 48 8.00 17.86 -3.07
C ARG A 48 7.90 19.37 -2.91
N ASP A 49 6.90 20.00 -3.52
CA ASP A 49 6.70 21.45 -3.45
C ASP A 49 6.34 21.93 -2.03
N ASN A 50 5.93 21.00 -1.16
CA ASN A 50 5.61 21.25 0.24
C ASN A 50 6.71 20.79 1.21
N GLY A 51 7.93 20.60 0.73
CA GLY A 51 9.12 20.38 1.58
C GLY A 51 9.34 18.95 2.03
N TYR A 52 8.65 17.97 1.44
CA TYR A 52 8.86 16.55 1.73
C TYR A 52 9.98 15.99 0.84
N LEU A 53 10.81 15.11 1.41
CA LEU A 53 11.62 14.19 0.62
C LEU A 53 10.67 13.19 -0.06
N THR A 54 10.78 13.07 -1.38
CA THR A 54 9.89 12.19 -2.15
C THR A 54 10.66 11.05 -2.79
N GLY A 55 10.19 9.82 -2.60
CA GLY A 55 10.88 8.61 -3.04
C GLY A 55 10.00 7.66 -3.83
N LEU A 56 10.61 6.92 -4.75
CA LEU A 56 10.05 5.78 -5.45
C LEU A 56 11.03 4.60 -5.37
N ILE A 57 10.52 3.43 -4.98
CA ILE A 57 11.26 2.17 -5.02
C ILE A 57 10.41 1.13 -5.75
N GLY A 58 11.00 0.41 -6.71
CA GLY A 58 10.36 -0.69 -7.43
C GLY A 58 9.63 -0.25 -8.70
N LYS A 59 8.48 -0.85 -8.96
CA LYS A 59 7.73 -0.68 -10.21
C LYS A 59 7.04 0.67 -10.29
N ILE A 60 7.12 1.29 -11.46
CA ILE A 60 6.32 2.46 -11.85
C ILE A 60 5.59 2.17 -13.18
N HIS A 61 4.33 2.58 -13.27
CA HIS A 61 3.49 2.47 -14.48
C HIS A 61 2.64 3.75 -14.66
N VAL A 62 3.29 4.91 -14.56
CA VAL A 62 2.65 6.23 -14.74
C VAL A 62 3.40 7.06 -15.78
N GLY A 63 2.71 8.04 -16.35
CA GLY A 63 3.30 8.97 -17.32
C GLY A 63 2.47 10.25 -17.46
N PRO A 64 3.06 11.37 -17.94
CA PRO A 64 4.45 11.46 -18.37
C PRO A 64 5.42 11.55 -17.18
N TYR A 65 6.66 11.06 -17.32
CA TYR A 65 7.65 11.06 -16.24
C TYR A 65 7.90 12.46 -15.64
N SER A 66 7.83 13.51 -16.46
CA SER A 66 7.97 14.90 -16.02
C SER A 66 6.93 15.30 -14.97
N ALA A 67 5.75 14.68 -14.97
CA ALA A 67 4.69 14.96 -14.02
C ALA A 67 4.92 14.29 -12.64
N TYR A 68 5.90 13.39 -12.51
CA TYR A 68 6.16 12.67 -11.26
C TYR A 68 7.60 12.90 -10.76
N PRO A 69 7.89 14.08 -10.18
CA PRO A 69 9.25 14.52 -9.89
C PRO A 69 9.75 14.04 -8.51
N TRP A 70 9.91 12.73 -8.30
CA TRP A 70 10.54 12.23 -7.06
C TRP A 70 11.99 12.71 -6.92
N HIS A 71 12.43 12.98 -5.69
CA HIS A 71 13.83 13.27 -5.38
C HIS A 71 14.71 12.03 -5.51
N VAL A 72 14.22 10.89 -5.00
CA VAL A 72 14.90 9.60 -5.04
C VAL A 72 14.08 8.64 -5.90
N GLN A 73 14.71 8.07 -6.92
CA GLN A 73 14.07 7.11 -7.83
C GLN A 73 14.95 5.87 -7.95
N LYS A 74 14.45 4.76 -7.41
CA LYS A 74 15.07 3.42 -7.44
C LYS A 74 14.13 2.47 -8.16
N GLU A 75 13.87 2.78 -9.43
CA GLU A 75 13.03 1.92 -10.28
C GLU A 75 13.67 0.54 -10.44
N SER A 76 12.87 -0.50 -10.28
CA SER A 76 13.35 -1.87 -10.37
C SER A 76 12.22 -2.83 -10.73
N SER A 77 12.54 -3.83 -11.55
CA SER A 77 11.67 -4.97 -11.84
C SER A 77 11.96 -6.16 -10.93
N THR A 78 12.74 -5.97 -9.86
CA THR A 78 13.07 -7.05 -8.93
C THR A 78 11.83 -7.53 -8.16
N ARG A 79 11.84 -8.83 -7.85
CA ARG A 79 10.92 -9.46 -6.88
C ARG A 79 11.61 -9.73 -5.55
N ASP A 80 12.89 -9.36 -5.41
CA ASP A 80 13.60 -9.45 -4.14
C ASP A 80 13.08 -8.37 -3.19
N VAL A 81 12.20 -8.79 -2.30
CA VAL A 81 11.54 -7.92 -1.32
C VAL A 81 12.46 -7.45 -0.21
N ALA A 82 13.56 -8.16 0.05
CA ALA A 82 14.55 -7.77 1.04
C ALA A 82 15.41 -6.63 0.49
N TRP A 83 15.78 -6.70 -0.79
CA TRP A 83 16.42 -5.57 -1.49
C TRP A 83 15.54 -4.31 -1.45
N VAL A 84 14.23 -4.46 -1.69
CA VAL A 84 13.28 -3.32 -1.61
C VAL A 84 13.29 -2.69 -0.21
N ALA A 85 13.35 -3.52 0.83
CA ALA A 85 13.42 -3.04 2.21
C ALA A 85 14.74 -2.32 2.52
N ASP A 86 15.87 -2.80 2.00
CA ASP A 86 17.17 -2.13 2.15
C ASP A 86 17.19 -0.76 1.44
N GLN A 87 16.59 -0.66 0.26
CA GLN A 87 16.42 0.64 -0.41
C GLN A 87 15.50 1.59 0.36
N ALA A 88 14.49 1.06 1.06
CA ALA A 88 13.63 1.87 1.91
C ALA A 88 14.37 2.37 3.17
N GLU A 89 15.24 1.53 3.76
CA GLU A 89 16.13 1.94 4.86
C GLU A 89 17.05 3.08 4.45
N GLU A 90 17.76 2.97 3.31
CA GLU A 90 18.60 4.05 2.77
C GLU A 90 17.81 5.37 2.65
N PHE A 91 16.56 5.29 2.18
CA PHE A 91 15.68 6.45 2.04
C PHE A 91 15.28 7.04 3.40
N PHE A 92 14.97 6.21 4.40
CA PHE A 92 14.63 6.68 5.75
C PHE A 92 15.82 7.32 6.45
N GLU A 93 17.02 6.77 6.27
CA GLU A 93 18.27 7.37 6.75
C GLU A 93 18.51 8.74 6.13
N GLN A 94 18.28 8.87 4.81
CA GLN A 94 18.37 10.16 4.13
C GLN A 94 17.34 11.16 4.68
N ALA A 95 16.07 10.78 4.80
CA ALA A 95 15.03 11.64 5.36
C ALA A 95 15.38 12.12 6.78
N THR A 96 15.94 11.22 7.59
CA THR A 96 16.38 11.51 8.97
C THR A 96 17.55 12.48 8.98
N LYS A 97 18.57 12.24 8.15
CA LYS A 97 19.76 13.10 8.03
C LYS A 97 19.42 14.51 7.52
N GLU A 98 18.47 14.62 6.61
CA GLU A 98 18.00 15.91 6.09
C GLU A 98 16.95 16.58 6.99
N GLU A 99 16.52 15.90 8.07
CA GLU A 99 15.44 16.32 8.96
C GLU A 99 14.13 16.66 8.21
N LYS A 100 13.89 15.99 7.08
CA LYS A 100 12.72 16.24 6.23
C LYS A 100 11.59 15.25 6.53
N PRO A 101 10.33 15.71 6.49
CA PRO A 101 9.21 14.78 6.33
C PRO A 101 9.35 14.07 4.97
N PHE A 102 8.73 12.91 4.80
CA PHE A 102 8.86 12.17 3.54
C PHE A 102 7.55 11.59 3.01
N PHE A 103 7.50 11.42 1.69
CA PHE A 103 6.50 10.68 0.94
C PHE A 103 7.20 9.59 0.11
N LEU A 104 7.06 8.33 0.52
CA LEU A 104 7.68 7.20 -0.17
C LEU A 104 6.59 6.36 -0.86
N THR A 105 6.81 6.06 -2.14
CA THR A 105 6.02 5.11 -2.92
C THR A 105 6.84 3.83 -3.11
N VAL A 106 6.28 2.68 -2.70
CA VAL A 106 6.89 1.37 -2.93
C VAL A 106 5.98 0.55 -3.83
N GLY A 107 6.46 0.25 -5.04
CA GLY A 107 5.76 -0.54 -6.04
C GLY A 107 6.33 -1.95 -6.13
N TYR A 108 5.67 -2.93 -5.51
CA TYR A 108 6.04 -4.33 -5.69
C TYR A 108 5.65 -4.84 -7.09
N ILE A 109 6.46 -5.74 -7.65
CA ILE A 109 6.09 -6.50 -8.84
C ILE A 109 5.12 -7.62 -8.46
N ASP A 110 5.33 -8.25 -7.31
CA ASP A 110 4.41 -9.26 -6.79
C ASP A 110 3.02 -8.65 -6.51
N PRO A 111 1.94 -9.43 -6.67
CA PRO A 111 1.88 -10.81 -7.17
C PRO A 111 1.61 -10.87 -8.68
N HIS A 112 2.10 -9.92 -9.48
CA HIS A 112 1.93 -9.97 -10.94
C HIS A 112 2.63 -11.19 -11.53
N ARG A 113 2.08 -11.75 -12.62
CA ARG A 113 2.76 -12.83 -13.36
C ARG A 113 4.16 -12.43 -13.80
N ASP A 114 5.07 -13.38 -13.89
CA ASP A 114 6.40 -13.14 -14.45
C ASP A 114 6.35 -12.92 -15.97
N MET A 115 7.50 -12.64 -16.56
CA MET A 115 7.60 -12.33 -17.99
C MET A 115 7.21 -13.50 -18.91
N THR A 116 7.23 -14.74 -18.41
CA THR A 116 6.74 -15.91 -19.15
C THR A 116 5.22 -15.93 -19.25
N ARG A 117 4.54 -15.19 -18.36
CA ARG A 117 3.09 -15.21 -18.15
C ARG A 117 2.54 -16.56 -17.69
N SER A 118 3.41 -17.50 -17.33
CA SER A 118 3.03 -18.83 -16.85
C SER A 118 3.30 -19.03 -15.35
N GLY A 119 4.05 -18.13 -14.70
CA GLY A 119 4.34 -18.20 -13.27
C GLY A 119 4.30 -16.84 -12.59
N PHE A 120 4.75 -16.82 -11.32
CA PHE A 120 4.81 -15.65 -10.46
C PHE A 120 6.24 -15.35 -9.95
N GLY A 121 7.27 -15.86 -10.63
CA GLY A 121 8.67 -15.70 -10.21
C GLY A 121 9.03 -16.47 -8.92
N ASN A 122 8.22 -17.44 -8.50
CA ASN A 122 8.48 -18.17 -7.25
C ASN A 122 9.67 -19.14 -7.31
N GLN A 123 10.24 -19.35 -8.49
CA GLN A 123 11.41 -20.21 -8.69
C GLN A 123 12.72 -19.40 -8.72
N ASP A 124 12.63 -18.06 -8.65
CA ASP A 124 13.78 -17.19 -8.60
C ASP A 124 14.51 -17.34 -7.25
N ILE A 125 15.80 -17.02 -7.24
CA ILE A 125 16.62 -17.02 -6.04
C ILE A 125 16.54 -15.61 -5.42
N PHE A 126 16.08 -15.54 -4.17
CA PHE A 126 15.96 -14.31 -3.40
C PHE A 126 16.95 -14.27 -2.24
N ASP A 127 17.13 -13.09 -1.65
CA ASP A 127 17.83 -12.90 -0.38
C ASP A 127 17.36 -13.92 0.68
N ALA A 128 18.31 -14.45 1.45
CA ALA A 128 18.09 -15.49 2.45
C ALA A 128 17.10 -15.10 3.57
N ARG A 129 16.85 -13.80 3.79
CA ARG A 129 15.81 -13.31 4.70
C ARG A 129 14.41 -13.68 4.20
N THR A 130 14.23 -13.75 2.89
CA THR A 130 12.96 -14.09 2.25
C THR A 130 12.76 -15.59 2.29
N LYS A 131 11.76 -16.04 3.05
CA LYS A 131 11.43 -17.45 3.18
C LYS A 131 10.37 -17.83 2.16
N ASP A 132 10.59 -18.96 1.52
CA ASP A 132 9.58 -19.54 0.65
C ASP A 132 8.44 -20.15 1.47
N VAL A 133 7.19 -19.91 1.02
CA VAL A 133 5.98 -20.36 1.70
C VAL A 133 5.09 -21.08 0.68
N PRO A 134 5.31 -22.39 0.46
CA PRO A 134 4.50 -23.17 -0.47
C PRO A 134 3.09 -23.40 0.09
N TYR A 135 2.11 -23.46 -0.81
CA TYR A 135 0.70 -23.73 -0.50
C TYR A 135 0.27 -25.02 -1.19
N ASP A 136 -0.52 -25.84 -0.49
CA ASP A 136 -1.16 -27.02 -1.08
C ASP A 136 -2.33 -26.57 -1.98
N PRO A 137 -2.35 -26.89 -3.30
CA PRO A 137 -3.46 -26.58 -4.19
C PRO A 137 -4.83 -27.07 -3.68
N ALA A 138 -4.88 -28.18 -2.93
CA ALA A 138 -6.14 -28.69 -2.38
C ALA A 138 -6.70 -27.77 -1.27
N SER A 139 -5.85 -26.95 -0.66
CA SER A 139 -6.20 -26.08 0.47
C SER A 139 -6.60 -24.65 0.07
N VAL A 140 -6.34 -24.24 -1.18
CA VAL A 140 -6.63 -22.87 -1.62
C VAL A 140 -8.10 -22.65 -1.91
N GLU A 141 -8.55 -21.43 -1.67
CA GLU A 141 -9.90 -21.00 -1.99
C GLU A 141 -9.93 -20.39 -3.39
N VAL A 142 -10.74 -21.00 -4.26
CA VAL A 142 -10.98 -20.50 -5.61
C VAL A 142 -12.23 -19.62 -5.57
N PRO A 143 -12.16 -18.34 -5.98
CA PRO A 143 -13.32 -17.47 -6.00
C PRO A 143 -14.47 -18.05 -6.85
N PRO A 144 -15.73 -17.82 -6.47
CA PRO A 144 -16.89 -18.47 -7.10
C PRO A 144 -17.11 -18.10 -8.58
N TYR A 145 -16.48 -17.01 -9.04
CA TYR A 145 -16.50 -16.56 -10.44
C TYR A 145 -15.36 -17.14 -11.29
N ILE A 146 -14.49 -17.99 -10.71
CA ILE A 146 -13.45 -18.72 -11.41
C ILE A 146 -13.83 -20.21 -11.45
N ASN A 147 -13.57 -20.87 -12.58
CA ASN A 147 -13.78 -22.31 -12.70
C ASN A 147 -12.89 -23.06 -11.69
N ASN A 148 -13.50 -23.83 -10.81
CA ASN A 148 -12.81 -24.56 -9.74
C ASN A 148 -12.23 -25.88 -10.26
N LEU A 149 -11.17 -25.78 -11.05
CA LEU A 149 -10.41 -26.88 -11.64
C LEU A 149 -9.09 -27.09 -10.89
N GLU A 150 -8.45 -28.23 -11.12
CA GLU A 150 -7.13 -28.54 -10.54
C GLU A 150 -6.08 -27.49 -10.94
N GLU A 151 -6.11 -27.05 -12.20
CA GLU A 151 -5.21 -26.05 -12.76
C GLU A 151 -5.43 -24.69 -12.12
N SER A 152 -6.69 -24.28 -11.92
CA SER A 152 -7.01 -23.03 -11.20
C SER A 152 -6.48 -23.08 -9.78
N ARG A 153 -6.64 -24.20 -9.08
CA ARG A 153 -6.13 -24.39 -7.71
C ARG A 153 -4.62 -24.30 -7.65
N PHE A 154 -3.91 -24.97 -8.56
CA PHE A 154 -2.46 -24.86 -8.67
C PHE A 154 -2.02 -23.41 -8.92
N GLU A 155 -2.72 -22.70 -9.79
CA GLU A 155 -2.41 -21.31 -10.06
C GLU A 155 -2.60 -20.42 -8.82
N TYR A 156 -3.70 -20.59 -8.09
CA TYR A 156 -3.95 -19.87 -6.85
C TYR A 156 -2.92 -20.19 -5.76
N SER A 157 -2.41 -21.43 -5.67
CA SER A 157 -1.33 -21.74 -4.73
C SER A 157 -0.03 -20.99 -5.06
N GLU A 158 0.33 -20.87 -6.33
CA GLU A 158 1.51 -20.11 -6.75
C GLU A 158 1.30 -18.60 -6.59
N TYR A 159 0.08 -18.11 -6.84
CA TYR A 159 -0.32 -16.73 -6.56
C TYR A 159 -0.18 -16.41 -5.06
N TYR A 160 -0.67 -17.27 -4.17
CA TYR A 160 -0.57 -17.09 -2.72
C TYR A 160 0.87 -17.11 -2.23
N ARG A 161 1.71 -17.99 -2.78
CA ARG A 161 3.15 -18.04 -2.52
C ARG A 161 3.85 -16.71 -2.86
N ALA A 162 3.50 -16.08 -3.99
CA ALA A 162 4.01 -14.76 -4.36
C ALA A 162 3.51 -13.65 -3.42
N ILE A 163 2.27 -13.74 -2.93
CA ILE A 163 1.74 -12.81 -1.92
C ILE A 163 2.50 -12.95 -0.59
N SER A 164 2.84 -14.17 -0.15
CA SER A 164 3.63 -14.36 1.07
C SER A 164 5.01 -13.74 0.97
N ARG A 165 5.60 -13.70 -0.24
CA ARG A 165 6.83 -12.96 -0.48
C ARG A 165 6.61 -11.45 -0.34
N LEU A 166 5.58 -10.89 -0.96
CA LEU A 166 5.21 -9.48 -0.80
C LEU A 166 4.98 -9.11 0.67
N ASP A 167 4.24 -9.93 1.42
CA ASP A 167 3.94 -9.71 2.84
C ASP A 167 5.20 -9.63 3.69
N GLN A 168 6.17 -10.53 3.46
CA GLN A 168 7.49 -10.45 4.11
C GLN A 168 8.21 -9.13 3.78
N GLY A 169 8.13 -8.66 2.54
CA GLY A 169 8.66 -7.35 2.14
C GLY A 169 8.06 -6.19 2.90
N VAL A 170 6.74 -6.17 3.04
CA VAL A 170 6.03 -5.18 3.86
C VAL A 170 6.53 -5.26 5.31
N GLY A 171 6.65 -6.47 5.86
CA GLY A 171 7.22 -6.71 7.18
C GLY A 171 8.61 -6.12 7.36
N PHE A 172 9.52 -6.37 6.42
CA PHE A 172 10.89 -5.84 6.45
C PHE A 172 10.91 -4.31 6.42
N ILE A 173 10.16 -3.67 5.51
CA ILE A 173 10.09 -2.19 5.47
C ILE A 173 9.59 -1.62 6.78
N LEU A 174 8.54 -2.22 7.37
CA LEU A 174 7.98 -1.77 8.65
C LEU A 174 8.98 -1.93 9.80
N GLU A 175 9.81 -2.97 9.78
CA GLU A 175 10.89 -3.16 10.75
C GLU A 175 11.95 -2.06 10.60
N LYS A 176 12.44 -1.82 9.39
CA LYS A 176 13.42 -0.77 9.09
C LYS A 176 12.93 0.61 9.52
N LEU A 177 11.67 0.89 9.25
CA LEU A 177 11.06 2.15 9.64
C LEU A 177 10.95 2.32 11.17
N ARG A 178 10.61 1.24 11.90
CA ARG A 178 10.63 1.28 13.37
C ARG A 178 12.03 1.52 13.90
N ALA A 179 13.03 0.87 13.30
CA ALA A 179 14.43 1.03 13.65
C ALA A 179 14.94 2.46 13.42
N SER A 180 14.44 3.16 12.40
CA SER A 180 14.78 4.57 12.13
C SER A 180 14.19 5.57 13.14
N GLY A 181 13.65 5.10 14.27
CA GLY A 181 13.02 5.94 15.29
C GLY A 181 11.64 6.46 14.91
N VAL A 182 11.11 6.03 13.76
CA VAL A 182 9.79 6.41 13.26
C VAL A 182 8.75 5.42 13.74
N ARG A 183 7.72 5.93 14.44
CA ARG A 183 6.52 5.14 14.75
C ARG A 183 5.42 5.50 13.76
N LEU A 184 5.19 4.64 12.76
CA LEU A 184 4.06 4.79 11.84
C LEU A 184 2.77 4.11 12.34
N PRO A 185 1.59 4.69 12.03
CA PRO A 185 0.37 3.98 11.70
C PRO A 185 0.39 3.57 10.22
N PHE A 186 0.50 2.28 9.88
CA PHE A 186 -0.03 1.79 8.59
C PHE A 186 -0.09 0.25 8.55
N ILE A 187 -1.17 -0.41 8.09
CA ILE A 187 -2.50 -0.61 8.71
C ILE A 187 -2.92 0.50 9.67
N VAL A 188 -4.14 1.04 9.58
CA VAL A 188 -4.63 2.06 10.53
C VAL A 188 -4.32 1.62 11.96
N ARG A 189 -3.27 2.20 12.52
CA ARG A 189 -2.86 2.04 13.92
C ARG A 189 -2.75 3.43 14.49
N CYS A 190 -3.89 4.12 14.56
CA CYS A 190 -4.00 5.43 15.18
C CYS A 190 -3.44 5.35 16.61
N PRO A 191 -2.26 5.93 16.91
CA PRO A 191 -1.73 5.95 18.26
C PRO A 191 -2.61 6.90 19.07
N GLY A 192 -3.57 6.34 19.81
CA GLY A 192 -4.61 7.09 20.53
C GLY A 192 -6.07 6.68 20.22
N ALA A 193 -6.32 5.77 19.26
CA ALA A 193 -7.67 5.23 19.06
C ALA A 193 -8.09 4.30 20.22
N ALA A 194 -9.38 4.37 20.60
CA ALA A 194 -9.92 3.68 21.76
C ALA A 194 -9.94 2.14 21.64
N SER A 195 -9.80 1.58 20.43
CA SER A 195 -9.93 0.14 20.17
C SER A 195 -8.95 -0.36 19.10
N LYS A 196 -8.36 -1.54 19.34
CA LYS A 196 -7.51 -2.30 18.39
C LYS A 196 -8.37 -3.32 17.64
N GLY A 197 -8.00 -3.65 16.39
CA GLY A 197 -8.64 -4.75 15.65
C GLY A 197 -10.03 -4.45 15.10
N ILE A 198 -10.28 -3.19 14.72
CA ILE A 198 -11.58 -2.78 14.18
C ILE A 198 -11.70 -3.16 12.69
N GLU A 199 -12.89 -3.58 12.31
CA GLU A 199 -13.31 -3.69 10.93
C GLU A 199 -14.24 -2.51 10.63
N ASN A 200 -13.90 -1.73 9.61
CA ASN A 200 -14.70 -0.58 9.21
C ASN A 200 -15.61 -0.93 8.02
N PRO A 201 -16.95 -0.93 8.20
CA PRO A 201 -17.87 -1.29 7.13
C PRO A 201 -18.19 -0.14 6.17
N ASN A 202 -17.66 1.08 6.41
CA ASN A 202 -17.90 2.24 5.55
C ASN A 202 -17.09 2.14 4.25
N MET A 203 -17.71 2.50 3.13
CA MET A 203 -17.08 2.36 1.82
C MET A 203 -16.05 3.46 1.56
N VAL A 204 -14.83 3.08 1.19
CA VAL A 204 -13.75 4.02 0.83
C VAL A 204 -13.21 3.72 -0.57
N SER A 205 -12.87 4.76 -1.31
CA SER A 205 -12.32 4.66 -2.67
C SER A 205 -10.84 5.07 -2.70
N TYR A 206 -10.11 4.62 -3.72
CA TYR A 206 -8.70 4.99 -3.88
C TYR A 206 -8.51 6.51 -4.04
N VAL A 207 -9.49 7.23 -4.62
CA VAL A 207 -9.44 8.70 -4.71
C VAL A 207 -9.41 9.39 -3.34
N ASP A 208 -9.81 8.70 -2.27
CA ASP A 208 -9.83 9.22 -0.89
C ASP A 208 -8.44 9.19 -0.23
N ILE A 209 -7.48 8.44 -0.79
CA ILE A 209 -6.13 8.29 -0.21
C ILE A 209 -5.36 9.62 -0.22
N PHE A 210 -5.30 10.31 -1.36
CA PHE A 210 -4.59 11.58 -1.45
C PHE A 210 -5.14 12.66 -0.51
N PRO A 211 -6.45 12.97 -0.46
CA PRO A 211 -6.97 13.94 0.51
C PRO A 211 -6.77 13.49 1.96
N THR A 212 -6.80 12.18 2.26
CA THR A 212 -6.44 11.67 3.59
C THR A 212 -4.99 12.00 3.95
N PHE A 213 -4.08 11.87 2.99
CA PHE A 213 -2.68 12.19 3.16
C PHE A 213 -2.45 13.69 3.41
N LEU A 214 -3.19 14.55 2.70
CA LEU A 214 -3.15 15.99 2.94
C LEU A 214 -3.65 16.35 4.33
N ASP A 215 -4.74 15.74 4.77
CA ASP A 215 -5.33 15.97 6.09
C ASP A 215 -4.40 15.53 7.21
N TRP A 216 -3.82 14.34 7.06
CA TRP A 216 -2.82 13.81 7.99
C TRP A 216 -1.59 14.73 8.12
N ALA A 217 -1.10 15.23 6.99
CA ALA A 217 0.04 16.14 6.91
C ALA A 217 -0.27 17.57 7.36
N GLY A 218 -1.54 17.92 7.66
CA GLY A 218 -1.95 19.30 7.93
C GLY A 218 -1.88 20.22 6.71
N LEU A 219 -1.94 19.66 5.50
CA LEU A 219 -1.84 20.34 4.21
C LEU A 219 -3.18 20.49 3.48
N SER A 220 -4.32 20.16 4.11
CA SER A 220 -5.66 20.26 3.50
C SER A 220 -5.95 21.63 2.88
N GLN A 221 -5.46 22.71 3.49
CA GLN A 221 -5.66 24.08 2.97
C GLN A 221 -4.91 24.36 1.67
N LYS A 222 -3.89 23.55 1.35
CA LYS A 222 -3.12 23.64 0.11
C LYS A 222 -3.60 22.66 -0.95
N ALA A 223 -4.64 21.87 -0.68
CA ALA A 223 -5.14 20.86 -1.59
C ALA A 223 -5.50 21.46 -2.97
N PRO A 224 -5.17 20.77 -4.08
CA PRO A 224 -5.70 21.12 -5.38
C PRO A 224 -7.22 21.22 -5.35
N LYS A 225 -7.79 22.15 -6.11
CA LYS A 225 -9.25 22.27 -6.23
C LYS A 225 -9.81 21.09 -7.02
N GLY A 226 -11.01 20.65 -6.67
CA GLY A 226 -11.74 19.62 -7.44
C GLY A 226 -11.29 18.17 -7.20
N LEU A 227 -10.71 17.86 -6.04
CA LEU A 227 -10.46 16.47 -5.66
C LEU A 227 -11.78 15.68 -5.65
N ALA A 228 -11.77 14.50 -6.27
CA ALA A 228 -12.93 13.61 -6.30
C ALA A 228 -13.16 12.87 -4.97
N GLY A 229 -12.08 12.64 -4.22
CA GLY A 229 -12.11 11.99 -2.91
C GLY A 229 -12.21 12.95 -1.74
N VAL A 230 -12.40 12.39 -0.55
CA VAL A 230 -12.40 13.10 0.73
C VAL A 230 -11.53 12.35 1.75
N SER A 231 -11.07 13.03 2.80
CA SER A 231 -10.26 12.38 3.84
C SER A 231 -11.06 11.30 4.59
N ILE A 232 -10.49 10.11 4.76
CA ILE A 232 -11.10 9.01 5.55
C ILE A 232 -10.84 9.14 7.05
N LEU A 233 -10.02 10.11 7.49
CA LEU A 233 -9.70 10.29 8.91
C LEU A 233 -10.94 10.41 9.83
N PRO A 234 -12.04 11.09 9.44
CA PRO A 234 -13.23 11.21 10.29
C PRO A 234 -13.97 9.90 10.57
N ILE A 235 -13.85 8.92 9.67
CA ILE A 235 -14.52 7.62 9.81
C ILE A 235 -13.56 6.51 10.22
N ILE A 236 -12.27 6.81 10.41
CA ILE A 236 -11.20 5.80 10.46
C ILE A 236 -11.35 4.80 11.62
N ASP A 237 -12.00 5.21 12.71
CA ASP A 237 -12.20 4.43 13.92
C ASP A 237 -13.61 3.83 14.05
N LYS A 238 -14.46 4.03 13.03
CA LYS A 238 -15.86 3.57 13.05
C LYS A 238 -15.95 2.06 12.81
N THR A 239 -16.72 1.38 13.66
CA THR A 239 -17.03 -0.05 13.54
C THR A 239 -18.42 -0.32 12.96
N ASN A 240 -19.20 0.73 12.72
CA ASN A 240 -20.55 0.67 12.17
C ASN A 240 -20.63 1.55 10.92
N VAL A 241 -21.62 1.27 10.06
CA VAL A 241 -21.93 2.13 8.91
C VAL A 241 -22.47 3.45 9.45
N VAL A 242 -21.80 4.56 9.16
CA VAL A 242 -22.26 5.89 9.54
C VAL A 242 -23.31 6.40 8.54
N PRO A 243 -24.23 7.30 8.95
CA PRO A 243 -25.27 7.82 8.07
C PRO A 243 -24.70 8.49 6.80
N GLU A 244 -25.48 8.50 5.70
CA GLU A 244 -25.08 9.19 4.45
C GLU A 244 -24.82 10.69 4.63
N SER A 245 -25.41 11.31 5.66
CA SER A 245 -25.14 12.70 6.03
C SER A 245 -23.71 12.92 6.57
N GLU A 246 -23.05 11.86 7.04
CA GLU A 246 -21.69 11.89 7.58
C GLU A 246 -20.66 11.32 6.59
N TRP A 247 -21.05 10.32 5.78
CA TRP A 247 -20.15 9.68 4.83
C TRP A 247 -20.85 9.19 3.56
N LYS A 248 -20.24 9.45 2.40
CA LYS A 248 -20.75 8.96 1.11
C LYS A 248 -20.45 7.46 0.96
N HIS A 249 -21.49 6.66 0.71
CA HIS A 249 -21.34 5.21 0.50
C HIS A 249 -21.36 4.81 -0.98
N HIS A 250 -21.26 5.79 -1.90
CA HIS A 250 -21.25 5.54 -3.33
C HIS A 250 -19.81 5.61 -3.84
N VAL A 251 -19.29 4.48 -4.34
CA VAL A 251 -17.96 4.40 -4.97
C VAL A 251 -18.12 4.01 -6.44
N PHE A 252 -17.27 4.58 -7.28
CA PHE A 252 -17.27 4.33 -8.72
C PHE A 252 -16.04 3.50 -9.09
N GLY A 253 -16.25 2.51 -9.96
CA GLY A 253 -15.19 1.70 -10.55
C GLY A 253 -15.23 1.79 -12.07
N SER A 254 -14.07 1.77 -12.71
CA SER A 254 -13.92 1.70 -14.16
C SER A 254 -13.04 0.52 -14.54
N HIS A 255 -13.32 -0.14 -15.65
CA HIS A 255 -12.52 -1.27 -16.10
C HIS A 255 -11.94 -0.98 -17.48
N THR A 256 -10.63 -1.17 -17.64
CA THR A 256 -9.92 -1.07 -18.92
C THR A 256 -9.19 -2.37 -19.19
N PHE A 257 -9.50 -3.01 -20.32
CA PHE A 257 -8.82 -4.23 -20.78
C PHE A 257 -7.42 -3.85 -21.29
N HIS A 258 -6.40 -4.56 -20.81
CA HIS A 258 -5.00 -4.29 -21.20
C HIS A 258 -4.30 -5.50 -21.86
N GLU A 259 -5.00 -6.62 -22.09
CA GLU A 259 -4.49 -7.80 -22.82
C GLU A 259 -5.58 -8.42 -23.73
N PRO A 260 -5.32 -8.60 -25.05
CA PRO A 260 -6.20 -9.32 -25.96
C PRO A 260 -5.84 -10.82 -25.99
N GLY A 261 -6.53 -11.66 -25.20
CA GLY A 261 -6.34 -13.12 -25.21
C GLY A 261 -7.15 -13.85 -24.14
N VAL A 262 -7.51 -15.11 -24.39
CA VAL A 262 -8.57 -15.91 -23.73
C VAL A 262 -8.26 -16.36 -22.28
N TRP A 263 -7.41 -15.64 -21.56
CA TRP A 263 -7.13 -15.86 -20.13
C TRP A 263 -7.27 -14.55 -19.38
N THR A 264 -8.51 -14.12 -19.25
CA THR A 264 -8.91 -12.88 -18.58
C THR A 264 -8.56 -12.96 -17.10
N PHE A 265 -7.41 -12.39 -16.70
CA PHE A 265 -7.22 -12.03 -15.30
C PHE A 265 -7.68 -10.60 -15.04
N LEU A 266 -8.62 -10.57 -14.10
CA LEU A 266 -9.35 -9.46 -13.54
C LEU A 266 -8.38 -8.38 -13.00
N SER A 267 -8.07 -7.33 -13.77
CA SER A 267 -7.74 -6.04 -13.15
C SER A 267 -9.05 -5.38 -12.72
N LEU A 268 -9.64 -5.93 -11.66
CA LEU A 268 -10.84 -5.36 -11.07
C LEU A 268 -10.43 -4.12 -10.29
N GLN A 269 -10.71 -2.93 -10.81
CA GLN A 269 -10.88 -1.76 -9.95
C GLN A 269 -12.23 -1.90 -9.23
N ILE A 270 -12.28 -2.74 -8.21
CA ILE A 270 -13.18 -2.48 -7.09
C ILE A 270 -12.38 -1.59 -6.14
N SER A 271 -12.68 -0.29 -6.17
CA SER A 271 -12.26 0.65 -5.13
C SER A 271 -13.10 0.40 -3.86
N MET A 272 -12.99 -0.80 -3.29
CA MET A 272 -13.54 -1.13 -1.97
C MET A 272 -12.40 -1.71 -1.14
N ALA A 273 -11.75 -0.86 -0.36
CA ALA A 273 -10.91 -1.34 0.73
C ALA A 273 -11.80 -1.51 1.97
N ARG A 274 -11.96 -2.74 2.46
CA ARG A 274 -12.44 -2.97 3.83
C ARG A 274 -11.24 -2.79 4.74
N LEU A 275 -11.29 -1.82 5.66
CA LEU A 275 -10.19 -1.60 6.62
C LEU A 275 -10.18 -2.78 7.60
N LEU A 276 -9.15 -3.63 7.53
CA LEU A 276 -8.93 -4.75 8.44
C LEU A 276 -7.70 -4.47 9.32
N GLY A 277 -7.89 -4.46 10.64
CA GLY A 277 -6.85 -4.14 11.62
C GLY A 277 -6.14 -5.35 12.25
N THR A 278 -4.84 -5.49 11.96
CA THR A 278 -3.77 -6.35 12.53
C THR A 278 -3.83 -7.86 12.31
N GLY A 279 -2.70 -8.37 11.79
CA GLY A 279 -2.53 -9.69 11.20
C GLY A 279 -2.75 -9.61 9.70
N PHE A 280 -1.85 -8.95 8.95
CA PHE A 280 -1.86 -9.16 7.50
C PHE A 280 -1.32 -10.56 7.28
N ASP A 281 -2.28 -11.47 7.21
CA ASP A 281 -2.13 -12.81 6.74
C ASP A 281 -3.22 -12.91 5.69
N ILE A 282 -2.85 -13.03 4.42
CA ILE A 282 -3.85 -13.11 3.35
C ILE A 282 -4.80 -14.30 3.55
N ARG A 283 -4.48 -15.26 4.42
CA ARG A 283 -5.38 -16.34 4.85
C ARG A 283 -6.66 -15.83 5.55
N ASN A 284 -6.65 -14.64 6.17
CA ASN A 284 -7.81 -14.11 6.91
C ASN A 284 -8.88 -13.44 6.03
N LEU A 285 -8.66 -13.26 4.72
CA LEU A 285 -9.72 -12.89 3.79
C LEU A 285 -10.73 -14.04 3.56
N TRP A 286 -10.41 -15.24 4.04
CA TRP A 286 -11.02 -16.51 3.63
C TRP A 286 -11.40 -17.43 4.81
N GLY A 287 -11.40 -16.93 6.06
CA GLY A 287 -12.14 -17.58 7.15
C GLY A 287 -11.51 -18.81 7.83
N ARG A 288 -10.17 -18.90 7.97
CA ARG A 288 -9.56 -19.89 8.87
C ARG A 288 -8.59 -19.28 9.89
N ARG A 289 -8.83 -19.60 11.18
CA ARG A 289 -7.93 -19.32 12.31
C ARG A 289 -6.72 -20.25 12.26
N GLY A 290 -5.54 -19.71 11.95
CA GLY A 290 -4.25 -20.35 12.14
C GLY A 290 -3.33 -19.41 12.93
N THR A 291 -2.55 -19.95 13.87
CA THR A 291 -1.68 -19.19 14.78
C THR A 291 -0.54 -18.52 14.03
N SER A 292 -0.24 -17.28 14.41
CA SER A 292 0.75 -16.43 13.75
C SER A 292 2.14 -16.57 14.38
N TRP A 293 3.17 -16.11 13.68
CA TRP A 293 4.53 -16.00 14.23
C TRP A 293 4.63 -14.94 15.34
N LEU A 294 3.65 -14.01 15.43
CA LEU A 294 3.57 -12.97 16.48
C LEU A 294 3.14 -13.52 17.85
N ASP A 295 2.67 -14.77 17.94
CA ASP A 295 2.15 -15.37 19.18
C ASP A 295 3.24 -15.99 20.08
N ARG A 296 4.54 -15.75 19.80
CA ARG A 296 5.65 -16.46 20.48
C ARG A 296 6.47 -15.66 21.49
N GLU A 297 6.11 -14.42 21.81
CA GLU A 297 6.79 -13.69 22.89
C GLU A 297 5.77 -13.11 23.88
N SER A 298 5.56 -13.89 24.96
CA SER A 298 4.99 -13.47 26.24
C SER A 298 6.10 -13.21 27.25
#